data_AF-A0A2V6WWG0-F1
#
_entry.id   AF-A0A2V6WWG0-F1
#
_cell.length_a   1.000
_cell.length_b   1.000
_cell.length_c   1.000
_cell.angle_alpha   90.00
_cell.angle_beta   90.00
_cell.angle_gamma   90.00
#
_symmetry.space_group_name_H-M   'P 1'
#
loop_
_entity.id
_entity.type
_entity.pdbx_description
1 polymer ?
#
loop_
_entity_poly.entity_id
_entity_poly.type
_entity_poly.pdbx_seq_one_letter_code
_entity_poly.pdbx_strand_id
1 'polypeptide(L)'
;MSLGIREAGIRDGTILHARCQVVLAARAAGRDAIDALFMSPTDPDGFRREAREGHRLGFAGKLLLHPDQVRLVHEVYAPSDGEIAHARRVVQAFDEAAAAGTGMFLLDGRMIDLPVVEAERAVLERARRAGIL
;
A
#
# COMPACT_ATOMS: atom_id res chain seq x y z
N MET A 1 26.46 -8.93 8.88
CA MET A 1 26.16 -9.85 10.01
C MET A 1 24.77 -10.42 9.74
N SER A 2 24.65 -11.74 9.50
CA SER A 2 23.34 -12.40 9.33
C SER A 2 22.85 -12.88 10.69
N LEU A 3 21.55 -12.70 10.98
CA LEU A 3 20.94 -13.13 12.25
C LEU A 3 20.85 -14.66 12.41
N GLY A 4 21.25 -15.44 11.40
CA GLY A 4 21.24 -16.91 11.45
C GLY A 4 19.85 -17.55 11.50
N ILE A 5 18.80 -16.75 11.25
CA ILE A 5 17.41 -17.21 11.20
C ILE A 5 17.22 -18.01 9.92
N ARG A 6 16.79 -19.27 10.05
CA ARG A 6 16.46 -20.11 8.88
C ARG A 6 15.27 -19.54 8.14
N GLU A 7 15.25 -19.72 6.82
CA GLU A 7 14.19 -19.22 5.94
C GLU A 7 12.82 -19.62 6.49
N ALA A 8 12.04 -18.61 6.86
CA ALA A 8 10.63 -18.72 7.22
C ALA A 8 9.85 -17.99 6.13
N GLY A 9 8.65 -18.47 5.79
CA GLY A 9 7.84 -17.81 4.78
C GLY A 9 7.62 -16.34 5.14
N ILE A 10 7.31 -15.52 4.14
CA ILE A 10 7.10 -14.07 4.32
C ILE A 10 5.98 -13.72 5.32
N ARG A 11 5.16 -14.71 5.74
CA ARG A 11 4.07 -14.59 6.71
C ARG A 11 4.38 -15.26 8.06
N ASP A 12 5.60 -15.77 8.24
CA ASP A 12 5.92 -16.65 9.37
C ASP A 12 6.81 -15.96 10.39
N GLY A 13 6.44 -16.13 11.67
CA GLY A 13 7.26 -15.84 12.84
C GLY A 13 8.06 -14.53 12.76
N THR A 14 9.38 -14.66 12.89
CA THR A 14 10.30 -13.52 12.96
C THR A 14 10.37 -12.72 11.66
N ILE A 15 10.14 -13.34 10.49
CA ILE A 15 10.17 -12.63 9.20
C ILE A 15 8.96 -11.70 9.07
N LEU A 16 7.76 -12.18 9.39
CA LEU A 16 6.57 -11.32 9.41
C LEU A 16 6.76 -10.20 10.44
N HIS A 17 7.25 -10.51 11.64
CA HIS A 17 7.51 -9.49 12.67
C HIS A 17 8.47 -8.41 12.18
N ALA A 18 9.60 -8.81 11.57
CA ALA A 18 10.57 -7.87 11.00
C ALA A 18 9.97 -7.01 9.89
N ARG A 19 9.19 -7.60 8.98
CA ARG A 19 8.50 -6.87 7.91
C ARG A 19 7.55 -5.80 8.47
N CYS A 20 6.76 -6.15 9.48
CA CYS A 20 5.89 -5.18 10.17
C CYS A 20 6.70 -4.05 10.82
N GLN A 21 7.80 -4.38 11.51
CA GLN A 21 8.67 -3.37 12.15
C GLN A 21 9.25 -2.39 11.12
N VAL A 22 9.70 -2.89 9.96
CA VAL A 22 10.21 -2.05 8.87
C VAL A 22 9.15 -1.08 8.36
N VAL A 23 7.92 -1.56 8.10
CA VAL A 23 6.85 -0.68 7.61
C VAL A 23 6.51 0.38 8.64
N LEU A 24 6.32 0.00 9.92
CA LEU A 24 5.98 0.95 10.97
C LEU A 24 7.06 2.01 11.15
N ALA A 25 8.34 1.61 11.17
CA ALA A 25 9.46 2.54 11.29
C ALA A 25 9.55 3.49 10.08
N ALA A 26 9.39 2.99 8.86
CA ALA A 26 9.42 3.81 7.65
C ALA A 26 8.28 4.84 7.66
N ARG A 27 7.05 4.43 7.98
CA ARG A 27 5.88 5.32 8.04
C ARG A 27 6.02 6.38 9.12
N ALA A 28 6.50 6.01 10.31
CA ALA A 28 6.78 6.96 11.39
C ALA A 28 7.84 8.00 10.99
N ALA A 29 8.78 7.64 10.11
CA ALA A 29 9.79 8.53 9.56
C ALA A 29 9.37 9.28 8.28
N GLY A 30 8.11 9.13 7.81
CA GLY A 30 7.64 9.73 6.57
C GLY A 30 8.34 9.18 5.31
N ARG A 31 8.76 7.90 5.34
CA ARG A 31 9.45 7.22 4.25
C ARG A 31 8.66 6.03 3.72
N ASP A 32 8.90 5.71 2.46
CA ASP A 32 8.37 4.50 1.83
C ASP A 32 9.20 3.27 2.24
N ALA A 33 8.50 2.17 2.54
CA ALA A 33 9.12 0.87 2.75
C ALA A 33 9.02 0.03 1.47
N ILE A 34 10.10 -0.66 1.10
CA ILE A 34 10.15 -1.57 -0.05
C ILE A 34 10.27 -3.01 0.45
N ASP A 35 9.39 -3.89 -0.04
CA ASP A 35 9.33 -5.30 0.35
C ASP A 35 10.44 -6.13 -0.29
N ALA A 36 10.72 -7.30 0.29
CA ALA A 36 11.80 -8.20 -0.12
C ALA A 36 11.59 -8.81 -1.52
N LEU A 37 12.61 -9.51 -2.04
CA LEU A 37 12.53 -10.23 -3.32
C LEU A 37 11.61 -11.44 -3.25
N PHE A 38 10.98 -11.80 -4.37
CA PHE A 38 10.32 -13.10 -4.54
C PHE A 38 11.27 -14.06 -5.27
N MET A 39 11.63 -15.17 -4.62
CA MET A 39 12.74 -16.04 -5.04
C MET A 39 12.39 -17.02 -6.18
N SER A 40 11.13 -17.09 -6.61
CA SER A 40 10.69 -17.99 -7.70
C SER A 40 10.34 -17.20 -8.97
N PRO A 41 11.30 -16.94 -9.88
CA PRO A 41 11.05 -16.07 -11.03
C PRO A 41 10.03 -16.66 -12.03
N THR A 42 9.79 -17.96 -12.01
CA THR A 42 8.87 -18.66 -12.93
C THR A 42 7.45 -18.81 -12.37
N ASP A 43 7.13 -18.23 -11.20
CA ASP A 43 5.80 -18.28 -10.57
C ASP A 43 5.17 -16.87 -10.48
N PRO A 44 4.55 -16.36 -11.57
CA PRO A 44 3.94 -15.03 -11.58
C PRO A 44 2.76 -14.92 -10.61
N ASP A 45 2.05 -16.01 -10.33
CA ASP A 45 0.91 -15.98 -9.41
C ASP A 45 1.36 -15.99 -7.96
N GLY A 46 2.44 -16.69 -7.63
CA GLY A 46 3.14 -16.58 -6.36
C GLY A 46 3.63 -15.17 -6.12
N PHE A 47 4.26 -14.55 -7.14
CA PHE A 47 4.68 -13.15 -7.07
C PHE A 47 3.50 -12.24 -6.72
N ARG A 48 2.36 -12.36 -7.43
CA ARG A 48 1.16 -11.53 -7.15
C ARG A 48 0.62 -11.74 -5.74
N ARG A 49 0.56 -12.99 -5.27
CA ARG A 49 0.09 -13.29 -3.90
C ARG A 49 0.98 -12.62 -2.86
N GLU A 50 2.29 -12.76 -3.00
CA GLU A 50 3.26 -12.17 -2.08
C GLU A 50 3.30 -10.65 -2.16
N ALA A 51 3.24 -10.08 -3.37
CA ALA A 51 3.15 -8.65 -3.60
C ALA A 51 1.90 -8.04 -2.93
N ARG A 52 0.74 -8.70 -3.05
CA ARG A 52 -0.50 -8.26 -2.39
C ARG A 52 -0.38 -8.30 -0.88
N GLU A 53 0.33 -9.30 -0.34
CA GLU A 53 0.60 -9.36 1.10
C GLU A 53 1.51 -8.21 1.55
N GLY A 54 2.59 -7.92 0.81
CA GLY A 54 3.43 -6.75 1.08
C GLY A 54 2.62 -5.44 1.03
N HIS A 55 1.78 -5.28 0.01
CA HIS A 55 0.91 -4.12 -0.12
C HIS A 55 -0.02 -3.95 1.09
N ARG A 56 -0.65 -5.04 1.55
CA ARG A 56 -1.51 -5.05 2.76
C ARG A 56 -0.77 -4.69 4.04
N LEU A 57 0.49 -5.09 4.16
CA LEU A 57 1.33 -4.71 5.31
C LEU A 57 1.71 -3.22 5.28
N GLY A 58 1.55 -2.53 4.15
CA GLY A 58 1.82 -1.11 3.99
C GLY A 58 3.14 -0.78 3.28
N PHE A 59 3.80 -1.77 2.67
CA PHE A 59 4.91 -1.52 1.75
C PHE A 59 4.42 -0.71 0.54
N ALA A 60 5.28 0.16 0.00
CA ALA A 60 5.00 1.01 -1.15
C ALA A 60 5.42 0.36 -2.48
N GLY A 61 6.23 -0.70 -2.42
CA GLY A 61 6.69 -1.45 -3.58
C GLY A 61 7.42 -2.73 -3.15
N LYS A 62 8.03 -3.41 -4.12
CA LYS A 62 8.76 -4.67 -3.92
C LYS A 62 10.03 -4.69 -4.75
N LEU A 63 11.11 -5.26 -4.21
CA LEU A 63 12.32 -5.51 -4.99
C LEU A 63 12.05 -6.56 -6.07
N LEU A 64 12.63 -6.35 -7.26
CA LEU A 64 12.41 -7.20 -8.44
C LEU A 64 13.71 -7.87 -8.88
N LEU A 65 13.64 -9.14 -9.28
CA LEU A 65 14.74 -9.91 -9.87
C LEU A 65 14.78 -9.83 -11.40
N HIS A 66 13.62 -9.64 -12.05
CA HIS A 66 13.49 -9.73 -13.50
C HIS A 66 12.58 -8.61 -14.05
N PRO A 67 12.88 -8.05 -15.24
CA PRO A 67 12.04 -7.02 -15.87
C PRO A 67 10.56 -7.40 -16.01
N ASP A 68 10.24 -8.68 -16.26
CA ASP A 68 8.85 -9.14 -16.39
C ASP A 68 8.01 -8.92 -15.12
N GLN A 69 8.65 -8.80 -13.96
CA GLN A 69 7.98 -8.54 -12.69
C GLN A 69 7.53 -7.08 -12.56
N VAL A 70 8.01 -6.16 -13.41
CA VAL A 70 7.59 -4.74 -13.40
C VAL A 70 6.09 -4.62 -13.65
N ARG A 71 5.59 -5.34 -14.66
CA ARG A 71 4.14 -5.35 -14.95
C ARG A 71 3.34 -5.93 -13.77
N LEU A 72 3.84 -7.02 -13.18
CA LEU A 72 3.17 -7.71 -12.08
C LEU A 72 3.12 -6.88 -10.80
N VAL A 73 4.18 -6.12 -10.49
CA VAL A 73 4.18 -5.25 -9.30
C VAL A 73 3.26 -4.05 -9.51
N HIS A 74 3.21 -3.46 -10.70
CA HIS A 74 2.28 -2.38 -11.00
C HIS A 74 0.82 -2.83 -10.92
N GLU A 75 0.47 -4.04 -11.36
CA GLU A 75 -0.87 -4.62 -11.19
C GLU A 75 -1.35 -4.66 -9.73
N VAL A 76 -0.42 -4.67 -8.77
CA VAL A 76 -0.71 -4.78 -7.33
C VAL A 76 -0.62 -3.43 -6.61
N TYR A 77 0.35 -2.59 -6.96
CA TYR A 77 0.66 -1.37 -6.21
C TYR A 77 0.06 -0.11 -6.83
N ALA A 78 -0.32 -0.13 -8.12
CA ALA A 78 -1.01 0.99 -8.74
C ALA A 78 -2.47 1.03 -8.28
N PRO A 79 -3.00 2.20 -7.88
CA PRO A 79 -4.43 2.35 -7.61
C PRO A 79 -5.27 1.98 -8.82
N SER A 80 -6.35 1.24 -8.59
CA SER A 80 -7.38 0.97 -9.58
C SER A 80 -8.28 2.19 -9.81
N ASP A 81 -8.96 2.23 -10.96
CA ASP A 81 -9.93 3.29 -11.28
C ASP A 81 -11.03 3.40 -10.21
N GLY A 82 -11.44 2.28 -9.61
CA GLY A 82 -12.42 2.25 -8.53
C GLY A 82 -11.90 2.89 -7.24
N GLU A 83 -10.65 2.63 -6.87
CA GLU A 83 -9.99 3.26 -5.73
C GLU A 83 -9.80 4.76 -5.97
N ILE A 84 -9.38 5.17 -7.17
CA ILE A 84 -9.25 6.59 -7.54
C ILE A 84 -10.61 7.29 -7.46
N ALA A 85 -11.67 6.67 -8.00
CA ALA A 85 -13.02 7.22 -7.96
C ALA A 85 -13.55 7.35 -6.52
N HIS A 86 -13.31 6.35 -5.67
CA HIS A 86 -13.68 6.42 -4.25
C HIS A 86 -12.91 7.54 -3.55
N ALA A 87 -11.60 7.60 -3.72
CA ALA A 87 -10.75 8.61 -3.10
C ALA A 87 -11.18 10.03 -3.48
N ARG A 88 -11.54 10.27 -4.75
CA ARG A 88 -12.09 11.57 -5.20
C ARG A 88 -13.37 11.94 -4.46
N ARG A 89 -14.31 10.99 -4.32
CA ARG A 89 -15.57 11.23 -3.59
C ARG A 89 -15.32 11.54 -2.12
N VAL A 90 -14.40 10.82 -1.47
CA VAL A 90 -14.04 11.05 -0.07
C VAL A 90 -13.44 12.43 0.13
N VAL A 91 -12.47 12.83 -0.70
CA VAL A 91 -11.84 14.15 -0.60
C VAL A 91 -12.85 15.27 -0.85
N GLN A 92 -13.71 15.13 -1.86
CA GLN A 92 -14.76 16.11 -2.14
C GLN A 92 -15.73 16.26 -0.95
N ALA A 93 -16.23 15.14 -0.41
CA ALA A 93 -17.15 15.16 0.73
C ALA A 93 -16.50 15.73 2.00
N PHE A 94 -15.18 15.55 2.17
CA PHE A 94 -14.44 16.19 3.25
C PHE A 94 -14.37 17.71 3.08
N ASP A 95 -14.13 18.22 1.87
CA ASP A 95 -14.09 19.66 1.61
C ASP A 95 -15.45 20.32 1.89
N GLU A 96 -16.56 19.64 1.56
CA GLU A 96 -17.93 20.06 1.88
C GLU A 96 -18.19 20.06 3.40
N ALA A 97 -17.78 19.00 4.10
CA ALA A 97 -17.91 18.89 5.56
C ALA A 97 -17.08 19.96 6.30
N ALA A 98 -15.84 20.18 5.86
CA ALA A 98 -14.95 21.19 6.41
C ALA A 98 -15.52 22.61 6.23
N ALA A 99 -16.12 22.90 5.08
CA ALA A 99 -16.82 24.15 4.84
C ALA A 99 -18.06 24.34 5.75
N ALA A 100 -18.72 23.24 6.13
CA ALA A 100 -19.81 23.22 7.10
C ALA A 100 -19.34 23.24 8.57
N GLY A 101 -18.02 23.24 8.82
CA GLY A 101 -17.43 23.27 10.15
C GLY A 101 -17.39 21.92 10.86
N THR A 102 -17.55 20.80 10.16
CA THR A 102 -17.45 19.44 10.73
C THR A 102 -16.20 18.72 10.23
N GLY A 103 -15.55 17.97 11.12
CA GLY A 103 -14.39 17.13 10.79
C GLY A 103 -14.73 15.68 10.41
N MET A 104 -16.02 15.34 10.41
CA MET A 104 -16.53 14.00 10.09
C MET A 104 -17.80 14.10 9.25
N PHE A 105 -18.03 13.08 8.42
CA PHE A 105 -19.20 12.97 7.55
C PHE A 105 -19.55 11.50 7.26
N LEU A 106 -20.74 11.29 6.70
CA LEU A 106 -21.17 9.97 6.22
C LEU A 106 -21.00 9.91 4.69
N LEU A 107 -20.36 8.85 4.19
CA LEU A 107 -20.32 8.52 2.76
C LEU A 107 -20.62 7.04 2.60
N ASP A 108 -21.57 6.70 1.71
CA ASP A 108 -22.03 5.32 1.47
C ASP A 108 -22.40 4.59 2.78
N GLY A 109 -22.97 5.31 3.75
CA GLY A 109 -23.38 4.77 5.06
C GLY A 109 -22.23 4.51 6.05
N ARG A 110 -20.99 4.91 5.73
CA ARG A 110 -19.83 4.80 6.62
C ARG A 110 -19.40 6.17 7.15
N MET A 111 -19.04 6.22 8.43
CA MET A 111 -18.46 7.40 9.04
C MET A 111 -17.01 7.55 8.57
N ILE A 112 -16.68 8.74 8.09
CA ILE A 112 -15.35 9.11 7.61
C ILE A 112 -14.83 10.27 8.45
N ASP A 113 -13.57 10.15 8.87
CA ASP A 113 -12.81 11.14 9.61
C ASP A 113 -11.48 11.47 8.91
N LEU A 114 -10.71 12.38 9.49
CA LEU A 114 -9.47 12.88 8.89
C LEU A 114 -8.44 11.78 8.55
N PRO A 115 -8.15 10.79 9.42
CA PRO A 115 -7.25 9.67 9.06
C PRO A 115 -7.65 8.92 7.79
N VAL A 116 -8.94 8.66 7.58
CA VAL A 116 -9.43 8.02 6.36
C VAL A 116 -9.23 8.94 5.15
N VAL A 117 -9.53 10.23 5.30
CA VAL A 117 -9.32 11.22 4.23
C VAL A 117 -7.85 11.30 3.81
N GLU A 118 -6.92 11.28 4.76
CA GLU A 118 -5.48 11.29 4.47
C GLU A 118 -5.03 10.01 3.76
N ALA A 119 -5.60 8.86 4.10
CA ALA A 119 -5.35 7.61 3.37
C ALA A 119 -5.82 7.70 1.91
N GLU A 120 -7.01 8.25 1.68
CA GLU A 120 -7.56 8.45 0.32
C GLU A 120 -6.78 9.51 -0.48
N ARG A 121 -6.30 10.59 0.16
CA ARG A 121 -5.38 11.56 -0.46
C ARG A 121 -4.10 10.87 -0.92
N ALA A 122 -3.55 9.94 -0.14
CA ALA A 122 -2.39 9.15 -0.54
C ALA A 122 -2.67 8.25 -1.75
N VAL A 123 -3.90 7.72 -1.90
CA VAL A 123 -4.32 6.99 -3.12
C VAL A 123 -4.20 7.89 -4.35
N LEU A 124 -4.78 9.10 -4.30
CA LEU A 124 -4.72 10.05 -5.42
C LEU A 124 -3.28 10.47 -5.75
N GLU A 125 -2.46 10.68 -4.73
CA GLU A 125 -1.06 11.03 -4.94
C GLU A 125 -0.26 9.90 -5.59
N ARG A 126 -0.48 8.65 -5.19
CA ARG A 126 0.10 7.49 -5.90
C ARG A 126 -0.34 7.44 -7.36
N ALA A 127 -1.62 7.70 -7.64
CA ALA A 127 -2.14 7.72 -9.01
C ALA A 127 -1.46 8.81 -9.87
N ARG A 128 -1.24 10.02 -9.32
CA ARG A 128 -0.47 11.09 -10.00
C ARG A 128 0.96 10.65 -10.31
N ARG A 129 1.66 10.09 -9.33
CA ARG A 129 3.05 9.64 -9.49
C ARG A 129 3.18 8.50 -10.52
N ALA A 130 2.16 7.68 -10.65
CA ALA A 130 2.09 6.62 -11.65
C ALA A 130 1.67 7.12 -13.05
N GLY A 131 1.27 8.40 -13.19
CA GLY A 131 0.83 8.97 -14.46
C GLY A 131 -0.55 8.50 -14.92
N ILE A 132 -1.40 8.07 -13.97
CA ILE A 132 -2.76 7.56 -14.24
C ILE A 132 -3.86 8.42 -13.63
N LEU A 133 -3.52 9.65 -13.20
CA LEU A 133 -4.45 10.70 -12.78
C LEU A 133 -4.28 11.93 -13.66
#